data_AF-A0A7H8LZM4-F1
#
_entry.id   AF-A0A7H8LZM4-F1
#
_cell.length_a   1.000
_cell.length_b   1.000
_cell.length_c   1.000
_cell.angle_alpha   90.00
_cell.angle_beta   90.00
_cell.angle_gamma   90.00
#
_symmetry.space_group_name_H-M   'P 1'
#
loop_
_entity.id
_entity.type
_entity.pdbx_description
1 polymer ?
#
loop_
_entity_poly.entity_id
_entity_poly.type
_entity_poly.pdbx_seq_one_letter_code
_entity_poly.pdbx_strand_id
1 'polypeptide(L)'
;MSSASASETRFRCASVRAHAGSPPVPRSAGKTSGTCELWGADQKPAGEVTVSIELEPLDLLRTRRHITWTGAIDRTCTVEARRGGFRSFFEGPDAWGNAQAFGRADYPVLHFTDVWKLKGREYMVDAAPGMTAGETMAVVYELFKGNVLTSVLHGVLAWEAA
;
A
#
# COMPACT_ATOMS: atom_id res chain seq x y z
N MET A 1 -36.23 -6.68 32.89
CA MET A 1 -35.62 -7.94 32.42
C MET A 1 -36.31 -8.36 31.13
N SER A 2 -35.59 -8.36 30.00
CA SER A 2 -35.83 -9.13 28.76
C SER A 2 -34.85 -8.61 27.70
N SER A 3 -33.58 -9.04 27.78
CA SER A 3 -32.91 -9.97 26.84
C SER A 3 -32.74 -9.43 25.42
N ALA A 4 -31.55 -8.90 25.14
CA ALA A 4 -31.06 -8.56 23.81
C ALA A 4 -30.76 -9.84 23.02
N SER A 5 -31.28 -9.94 21.79
CA SER A 5 -30.90 -11.00 20.85
C SER A 5 -29.57 -10.65 20.20
N ALA A 6 -28.55 -11.48 20.44
CA ALA A 6 -27.29 -11.41 19.70
C ALA A 6 -27.54 -11.87 18.25
N SER A 7 -27.41 -10.95 17.29
CA SER A 7 -27.37 -11.31 15.87
C SER A 7 -25.97 -11.78 15.50
N GLU A 8 -25.96 -12.96 14.89
CA GLU A 8 -24.80 -13.78 14.55
C GLU A 8 -23.99 -13.15 13.41
N THR A 9 -22.87 -12.48 13.73
CA THR A 9 -21.89 -12.03 12.74
C THR A 9 -21.18 -13.23 12.14
N ARG A 10 -21.76 -13.83 11.11
CA ARG A 10 -21.11 -14.84 10.28
C ARG A 10 -20.05 -14.17 9.39
N PHE A 11 -18.81 -14.21 9.85
CA PHE A 11 -17.60 -14.01 9.05
C PHE A 11 -17.61 -14.98 7.86
N ARG A 12 -18.03 -14.52 6.67
CA ARG A 12 -17.91 -15.26 5.41
C ARG A 12 -16.46 -15.16 4.90
N CYS A 13 -15.59 -15.99 5.45
CA CYS A 13 -14.21 -16.20 4.95
C CYS A 13 -14.17 -17.07 3.67
N ALA A 14 -15.29 -17.66 3.23
CA ALA A 14 -15.31 -18.72 2.23
C ALA A 14 -15.38 -18.27 0.74
N SER A 15 -15.70 -17.02 0.41
CA SER A 15 -15.90 -16.59 -0.99
C SER A 15 -14.67 -15.95 -1.66
N VAL A 16 -13.53 -15.82 -0.98
CA VAL A 16 -12.31 -15.20 -1.53
C VAL A 16 -11.44 -16.18 -2.33
N ARG A 17 -11.89 -17.44 -2.55
CA ARG A 17 -11.10 -18.45 -3.26
C ARG A 17 -10.99 -18.26 -4.77
N ALA A 18 -11.84 -17.45 -5.41
CA ALA A 18 -11.85 -17.32 -6.88
C ALA A 18 -11.04 -16.13 -7.44
N HIS A 19 -10.59 -15.19 -6.59
CA HIS A 19 -10.01 -13.91 -7.03
C HIS A 19 -8.71 -13.54 -6.29
N ALA A 20 -7.95 -14.54 -5.83
CA ALA A 20 -6.68 -14.37 -5.12
C ALA A 20 -5.50 -13.91 -6.03
N GLY A 21 -5.77 -13.03 -6.99
CA GLY A 21 -4.72 -12.31 -7.71
C GLY A 21 -4.37 -11.01 -6.98
N SER A 22 -3.16 -10.48 -7.16
CA SER A 22 -2.87 -9.10 -6.77
C SER A 22 -3.90 -8.13 -7.36
N PRO A 23 -4.11 -6.96 -6.72
CA PRO A 23 -4.87 -5.89 -7.35
C PRO A 23 -4.35 -5.66 -8.79
N PRO A 24 -5.27 -5.39 -9.75
CA PRO A 24 -4.89 -5.24 -11.14
C PRO A 24 -3.89 -4.10 -11.30
N VAL A 25 -2.93 -4.27 -12.20
CA VAL A 25 -2.05 -3.17 -12.64
C VAL A 25 -2.96 -2.09 -13.26
N PRO A 26 -2.82 -0.81 -12.88
CA PRO A 26 -3.57 0.27 -13.53
C PRO A 26 -3.29 0.21 -15.04
N ARG A 27 -4.37 0.17 -15.83
CA ARG A 27 -4.26 0.21 -17.31
C ARG A 27 -4.09 1.62 -17.85
N SER A 28 -4.28 2.62 -17.00
CA SER A 28 -4.09 4.03 -17.25
C SER A 28 -3.10 4.58 -16.24
N ALA A 29 -2.36 5.62 -16.65
CA ALA A 29 -1.58 6.40 -15.71
C ALA A 29 -2.50 7.10 -14.70
N GLY A 30 -1.96 7.40 -13.54
CA GLY A 30 -2.64 8.13 -12.49
C GLY A 30 -1.84 8.08 -11.21
N LYS A 31 -2.44 8.53 -10.12
CA LYS A 31 -1.76 8.70 -8.85
C LYS A 31 -2.67 8.34 -7.70
N THR A 32 -2.11 7.74 -6.67
CA THR A 32 -2.77 7.58 -5.38
C THR A 32 -2.12 8.53 -4.38
N SER A 33 -2.90 9.43 -3.77
CA SER A 33 -2.37 10.42 -2.82
C SER A 33 -3.29 10.75 -1.65
N GLY A 34 -2.71 11.24 -0.57
CA GLY A 34 -3.41 11.67 0.62
C GLY A 34 -2.45 12.14 1.72
N THR A 35 -3.00 12.69 2.79
CA THR A 35 -2.23 13.05 3.99
C THR A 35 -2.30 11.91 5.00
N CYS A 36 -1.13 11.48 5.46
CA CYS A 36 -0.96 10.39 6.42
C CYS A 36 -0.36 10.93 7.73
N GLU A 37 -0.74 10.31 8.84
CA GLU A 37 -0.19 10.60 10.15
C GLU A 37 1.10 9.83 10.36
N LEU A 38 2.15 10.53 10.78
CA LEU A 38 3.41 9.94 11.20
C LEU A 38 3.42 9.76 12.71
N TRP A 39 3.70 8.55 13.15
CA TRP A 39 3.83 8.20 14.56
C TRP A 39 5.25 7.69 14.83
N GLY A 40 5.86 8.14 15.93
CA GLY A 40 7.14 7.63 16.39
C GLY A 40 7.04 6.18 16.87
N ALA A 41 8.19 5.49 16.96
CA ALA A 41 8.25 4.15 17.56
C ALA A 41 7.81 4.11 19.03
N ASP A 42 7.77 5.26 19.71
CA ASP A 42 7.23 5.44 21.05
C ASP A 42 5.71 5.66 21.08
N GLN A 43 5.04 5.49 19.94
CA GLN A 43 3.60 5.67 19.76
C GLN A 43 3.13 7.10 20.07
N LYS A 44 3.95 8.10 19.78
CA LYS A 44 3.54 9.50 19.85
C LYS A 44 3.41 10.11 18.44
N PRO A 45 2.49 11.07 18.25
CA PRO A 45 2.41 11.81 17.00
C PRO A 45 3.74 12.50 16.69
N ALA A 46 4.22 12.32 15.47
CA ALA A 46 5.46 12.91 14.95
C ALA A 46 5.20 13.89 13.78
N GLY A 47 3.94 14.10 13.41
CA GLY A 47 3.50 15.06 12.41
C GLY A 47 2.70 14.42 11.27
N GLU A 48 2.54 15.14 10.18
CA GLU A 48 1.82 14.68 8.99
C GLU A 48 2.74 14.60 7.79
N VAL A 49 2.40 13.72 6.86
CA VAL A 49 3.14 13.49 5.62
C VAL A 49 2.15 13.42 4.48
N THR A 50 2.30 14.29 3.48
CA THR A 50 1.61 14.14 2.21
C THR A 50 2.30 13.03 1.42
N VAL A 51 1.55 11.98 1.11
CA VAL A 51 2.02 10.81 0.34
C VAL A 51 1.45 10.88 -1.06
N SER A 52 2.31 10.63 -2.05
CA SER A 52 1.99 10.54 -3.46
C SER A 52 2.64 9.30 -4.05
N ILE A 53 1.87 8.48 -4.75
CA ILE A 53 2.36 7.33 -5.51
C ILE A 53 1.83 7.47 -6.93
N GLU A 54 2.67 7.99 -7.82
CA GLU A 54 2.36 8.09 -9.24
C GLU A 54 2.67 6.76 -9.92
N LEU A 55 1.73 6.30 -10.76
CA LEU A 55 1.79 5.02 -11.44
C LEU A 55 1.83 5.26 -12.95
N GLU A 56 2.94 4.91 -13.58
CA GLU A 56 3.15 4.95 -15.03
C GLU A 56 3.19 3.50 -15.55
N PRO A 57 2.14 3.01 -16.23
CA PRO A 57 2.16 1.68 -16.84
C PRO A 57 3.21 1.61 -17.96
N LEU A 58 4.16 0.67 -17.87
CA LEU A 58 5.20 0.46 -18.88
C LEU A 58 4.80 -0.61 -19.89
N ASP A 59 4.20 -1.70 -19.39
CA ASP A 59 3.58 -2.75 -20.20
C ASP A 59 2.49 -3.48 -19.39
N LEU A 60 2.03 -4.64 -19.88
CA LEU A 60 0.97 -5.42 -19.25
C LEU A 60 1.31 -5.92 -17.83
N LEU A 61 2.59 -6.03 -17.49
CA LEU A 61 3.08 -6.59 -16.22
C LEU A 61 3.95 -5.63 -15.42
N ARG A 62 4.38 -4.51 -16.00
CA ARG A 62 5.30 -3.55 -15.37
C ARG A 62 4.67 -2.17 -15.22
N THR A 63 4.93 -1.56 -14.07
CA THR A 63 4.52 -0.20 -13.74
C THR A 63 5.68 0.51 -13.07
N ARG A 64 6.07 1.67 -13.57
CA ARG A 64 6.96 2.55 -12.85
C ARG A 64 6.16 3.29 -11.79
N ARG A 65 6.71 3.31 -10.57
CA ARG A 65 6.12 4.01 -9.43
C ARG A 65 7.05 5.13 -9.02
N HIS A 66 6.55 6.36 -8.99
CA HIS A 66 7.24 7.49 -8.38
C HIS A 66 6.55 7.82 -7.05
N ILE A 67 7.26 7.51 -5.97
CA ILE A 67 6.79 7.68 -4.60
C ILE A 67 7.40 8.96 -4.05
N THR A 68 6.56 9.88 -3.59
CA THR A 68 6.97 11.15 -2.98
C THR A 68 6.25 11.33 -1.65
N TRP A 69 7.03 11.58 -0.61
CA TRP A 69 6.58 11.94 0.73
C TRP A 69 7.11 13.32 1.05
N THR A 70 6.24 14.16 1.62
CA THR A 70 6.60 15.53 1.99
C THR A 70 5.97 15.92 3.32
N GLY A 71 6.72 16.56 4.22
CA GLY A 71 6.23 17.03 5.52
C GLY A 71 7.12 16.58 6.68
N ALA A 72 6.56 15.86 7.66
CA ALA A 72 7.31 15.39 8.83
C ALA A 72 8.47 14.43 8.48
N ILE A 73 8.39 13.79 7.31
CA ILE A 73 9.52 13.09 6.68
C ILE A 73 9.44 13.31 5.17
N ASP A 74 10.57 13.70 4.58
CA ASP A 74 10.70 13.87 3.13
C ASP A 74 11.40 12.67 2.52
N ARG A 75 10.84 12.14 1.43
CA ARG A 75 11.45 11.04 0.68
C ARG A 75 10.93 11.03 -0.75
N THR A 76 11.82 10.74 -1.69
CA THR A 76 11.45 10.42 -3.07
C THR A 76 12.09 9.11 -3.46
N CYS A 77 11.35 8.27 -4.16
CA CYS A 77 11.82 6.95 -4.60
C CYS A 77 11.11 6.54 -5.89
N THR A 78 11.88 6.14 -6.89
CA THR A 78 11.41 5.52 -8.12
C THR A 78 11.70 4.02 -8.10
N VAL A 79 10.68 3.22 -8.39
CA VAL A 79 10.81 1.76 -8.58
C VAL A 79 10.03 1.27 -9.78
N GLU A 80 10.58 0.30 -10.52
CA GLU A 80 9.79 -0.50 -11.45
C GLU A 80 9.18 -1.70 -10.73
N ALA A 81 7.84 -1.74 -10.69
CA ALA A 81 7.08 -2.84 -10.11
C ALA A 81 6.68 -3.83 -11.21
N ARG A 82 7.24 -5.04 -11.16
CA ARG A 82 6.90 -6.16 -12.05
C ARG A 82 5.99 -7.14 -11.35
N ARG A 83 4.82 -7.42 -11.95
CA ARG A 83 3.84 -8.36 -11.42
C ARG A 83 4.11 -9.80 -11.89
N GLY A 84 4.06 -10.75 -10.96
CA GLY A 84 4.12 -12.19 -11.18
C GLY A 84 3.03 -12.91 -10.41
N GLY A 85 1.79 -12.88 -10.94
CA GLY A 85 0.62 -13.47 -10.29
C GLY A 85 0.16 -12.67 -9.07
N PHE A 86 0.29 -13.27 -7.88
CA PHE A 86 0.01 -12.62 -6.59
C PHE A 86 1.25 -11.92 -5.99
N ARG A 87 2.42 -12.01 -6.63
CA ARG A 87 3.65 -11.34 -6.20
C ARG A 87 3.94 -10.14 -7.06
N SER A 88 4.60 -9.16 -6.46
CA SER A 88 5.22 -8.03 -7.16
C SER A 88 6.71 -7.99 -6.81
N PHE A 89 7.53 -7.57 -7.75
CA PHE A 89 8.97 -7.36 -7.57
C PHE A 89 9.28 -5.90 -7.85
N PHE A 90 10.04 -5.24 -6.96
CA PHE A 90 10.44 -3.85 -7.10
C PHE A 90 11.92 -3.82 -7.50
N GLU A 91 12.20 -3.25 -8.67
CA GLU A 91 13.47 -3.38 -9.39
C GLU A 91 14.12 -2.02 -9.67
N GLY A 92 14.42 -1.23 -8.63
CA GLY A 92 15.25 -0.02 -8.72
C GLY A 92 14.68 1.12 -9.59
N PRO A 93 15.40 2.26 -9.70
CA PRO A 93 16.77 2.47 -9.22
C PRO A 93 16.91 2.86 -7.74
N ASP A 94 15.85 3.37 -7.09
CA ASP A 94 15.97 3.97 -5.75
C ASP A 94 15.63 3.02 -4.60
N ALA A 95 14.95 1.91 -4.91
CA ALA A 95 14.68 0.84 -3.95
C ALA A 95 14.49 -0.52 -4.62
N TRP A 96 14.71 -1.57 -3.83
CA TRP A 96 14.49 -2.96 -4.23
C TRP A 96 13.64 -3.69 -3.21
N GLY A 97 12.88 -4.68 -3.68
CA GLY A 97 12.14 -5.55 -2.79
C GLY A 97 11.03 -6.28 -3.51
N ASN A 98 9.98 -6.57 -2.78
CA ASN A 98 8.87 -7.37 -3.29
C ASN A 98 7.58 -7.09 -2.50
N ALA A 99 6.46 -7.49 -3.07
CA ALA A 99 5.18 -7.51 -2.40
C ALA A 99 4.47 -8.84 -2.63
N GLN A 100 3.54 -9.13 -1.73
CA GLN A 100 2.75 -10.34 -1.74
C GLN A 100 1.30 -9.93 -1.47
N ALA A 101 0.42 -10.20 -2.43
CA ALA A 101 -0.97 -9.82 -2.33
C ALA A 101 -1.86 -10.98 -1.89
N PHE A 102 -2.91 -10.64 -1.14
CA PHE A 102 -3.99 -11.53 -0.70
C PHE A 102 -5.34 -10.83 -0.90
N GLY A 103 -5.93 -11.00 -2.08
CA GLY A 103 -7.18 -10.34 -2.44
C GLY A 103 -6.99 -8.82 -2.50
N ARG A 104 -7.61 -8.08 -1.57
CA ARG A 104 -7.55 -6.61 -1.50
C ARG A 104 -6.33 -6.07 -0.74
N ALA A 105 -5.60 -6.95 -0.07
CA ALA A 105 -4.43 -6.59 0.72
C ALA A 105 -3.15 -6.82 -0.08
N ASP A 106 -2.20 -5.88 -0.01
CA ASP A 106 -0.83 -6.05 -0.47
C ASP A 106 0.16 -5.75 0.65
N TYR A 107 1.25 -6.52 0.67
CA TYR A 107 2.27 -6.48 1.73
C TYR A 107 3.64 -6.18 1.13
N PRO A 108 3.93 -4.92 0.76
CA PRO A 108 5.20 -4.55 0.16
C PRO A 108 6.33 -4.46 1.20
N VAL A 109 7.53 -4.82 0.77
CA VAL A 109 8.78 -4.52 1.45
C VAL A 109 9.68 -3.81 0.45
N LEU A 110 10.19 -2.65 0.84
CA LEU A 110 11.13 -1.85 0.04
C LEU A 110 12.38 -1.57 0.87
N HIS A 111 13.53 -1.90 0.30
CA HIS A 111 14.84 -1.51 0.79
C HIS A 111 15.32 -0.35 -0.08
N PHE A 112 15.48 0.82 0.52
CA PHE A 112 15.97 1.99 -0.19
C PHE A 112 17.49 1.89 -0.41
N THR A 113 18.04 2.79 -1.22
CA THR A 113 19.49 2.92 -1.44
C THR A 113 20.28 3.32 -0.18
N ASP A 114 19.59 3.92 0.81
CA ASP A 114 20.14 4.25 2.12
C ASP A 114 19.85 3.14 3.16
N VAL A 115 20.14 3.39 4.44
CA VAL A 115 19.92 2.40 5.51
C VAL A 115 18.42 2.16 5.82
N TRP A 116 17.50 2.78 5.09
CA TRP A 116 16.09 2.68 5.40
C TRP A 116 15.41 1.49 4.72
N LYS A 117 14.41 0.94 5.42
CA LYS A 117 13.51 -0.08 4.90
C LYS A 117 12.07 0.28 5.25
N LEU A 118 11.18 0.09 4.30
CA LEU A 118 9.74 0.14 4.47
C LEU A 118 9.18 -1.27 4.51
N LYS A 119 8.27 -1.54 5.46
CA LYS A 119 7.34 -2.66 5.40
C LYS A 119 5.92 -2.12 5.39
N GLY A 120 5.16 -2.44 4.36
CA GLY A 120 3.84 -1.90 4.15
C GLY A 120 2.73 -2.92 4.34
N ARG A 121 1.56 -2.37 4.59
CA ARG A 121 0.26 -3.02 4.51
C ARG A 121 -0.65 -2.05 3.76
N GLU A 122 -1.06 -2.43 2.56
CA GLU A 122 -1.90 -1.63 1.68
C GLU A 122 -3.23 -2.37 1.48
N TYR A 123 -4.35 -1.67 1.64
CA TYR A 123 -5.69 -2.26 1.51
C TYR A 123 -6.56 -1.43 0.60
N MET A 124 -7.01 -2.01 -0.51
CA MET A 124 -8.06 -1.39 -1.33
C MET A 124 -9.41 -1.59 -0.63
N VAL A 125 -9.98 -0.50 -0.11
CA VAL A 125 -11.14 -0.54 0.80
C VAL A 125 -12.45 -0.77 0.02
N ASP A 126 -12.53 -0.19 -1.17
CA ASP A 126 -13.71 -0.10 -2.03
C ASP A 126 -13.66 -1.05 -3.25
N ALA A 127 -12.59 -1.83 -3.40
CA ALA A 127 -12.48 -2.82 -4.47
C ALA A 127 -13.64 -3.84 -4.39
N ALA A 128 -14.37 -4.08 -5.48
CA ALA A 128 -15.46 -5.06 -5.49
C ALA A 128 -15.05 -6.34 -6.26
N PRO A 129 -15.67 -7.50 -5.98
CA PRO A 129 -15.50 -8.66 -6.84
C PRO A 129 -15.89 -8.32 -8.29
N GLY A 130 -15.01 -8.62 -9.25
CA GLY A 130 -15.20 -8.30 -10.67
C GLY A 130 -14.40 -7.07 -11.10
N MET A 131 -13.14 -7.27 -11.49
CA MET A 131 -12.23 -6.36 -12.23
C MET A 131 -12.11 -4.88 -11.78
N THR A 132 -12.79 -4.41 -10.74
CA THR A 132 -12.65 -3.05 -10.23
C THR A 132 -11.51 -2.99 -9.22
N ALA A 133 -10.55 -2.10 -9.49
CA ALA A 133 -9.33 -1.97 -8.69
C ALA A 133 -9.60 -1.34 -7.31
N GLY A 134 -10.71 -0.60 -7.16
CA GLY A 134 -10.91 0.33 -6.06
C GLY A 134 -10.19 1.66 -6.31
N GLU A 135 -10.65 2.72 -5.67
CA GLU A 135 -10.07 4.06 -5.74
C GLU A 135 -9.54 4.53 -4.37
N THR A 136 -9.90 3.83 -3.29
CA THR A 136 -9.53 4.21 -1.92
C THR A 136 -8.59 3.18 -1.32
N MET A 137 -7.37 3.60 -0.99
CA MET A 137 -6.33 2.75 -0.41
C MET A 137 -6.00 3.17 1.02
N ALA A 138 -6.22 2.29 1.99
CA ALA A 138 -5.71 2.48 3.33
C ALA A 138 -4.27 1.93 3.41
N VAL A 139 -3.35 2.69 4.00
CA VAL A 139 -1.94 2.34 4.07
C VAL A 139 -1.42 2.36 5.50
N VAL A 140 -0.52 1.43 5.81
CA VAL A 140 0.30 1.43 7.01
C VAL A 140 1.73 1.05 6.63
N TYR A 141 2.66 1.98 6.76
CA TYR A 141 4.08 1.81 6.47
C TYR A 141 4.90 1.88 7.74
N GLU A 142 5.54 0.76 8.09
CA GLU A 142 6.54 0.68 9.14
C GLU A 142 7.90 1.06 8.56
N LEU A 143 8.52 2.10 9.11
CA LEU A 143 9.80 2.65 8.65
C LEU A 143 10.91 2.25 9.60
N PHE A 144 11.89 1.53 9.07
CA PHE A 144 13.05 1.05 9.79
C PHE A 144 14.29 1.78 9.31
N LYS A 145 15.14 2.20 10.25
CA LYS A 145 16.50 2.63 9.98
C LYS A 145 17.45 1.53 10.45
N GLY A 146 18.13 0.87 9.51
CA GLY A 146 18.78 -0.41 9.75
C GLY A 146 17.75 -1.48 10.13
N ASN A 147 17.82 -1.98 11.36
CA ASN A 147 16.86 -2.96 11.91
C ASN A 147 16.02 -2.41 13.07
N VAL A 148 16.00 -1.08 13.25
CA VAL A 148 15.26 -0.42 14.34
C VAL A 148 14.04 0.29 13.76
N LEU A 149 12.85 -0.04 14.28
CA LEU A 149 11.62 0.67 13.94
C LEU A 149 11.77 2.12 14.42
N THR A 150 11.62 3.06 13.51
CA THR A 150 11.76 4.49 13.79
C THR A 150 10.40 5.17 13.84
N SER A 151 9.53 4.81 12.90
CA SER A 151 8.19 5.40 12.80
C SER A 151 7.22 4.50 12.06
N VAL A 152 5.93 4.81 12.21
CA VAL A 152 4.82 4.21 11.49
C VAL A 152 4.04 5.34 10.83
N LEU A 153 3.89 5.25 9.52
CA LEU A 153 3.09 6.18 8.72
C LEU A 153 1.78 5.48 8.34
N HIS A 154 0.63 6.08 8.61
CA HIS A 154 -0.65 5.49 8.23
C HIS A 154 -1.68 6.53 7.81
N GLY A 155 -2.61 6.13 6.96
CA GLY A 155 -3.64 7.02 6.44
C GLY A 155 -4.40 6.41 5.28
N VAL A 156 -5.14 7.27 4.59
CA VAL A 156 -5.94 6.90 3.42
C VAL A 156 -5.48 7.72 2.23
N LEU A 157 -5.33 7.06 1.10
CA LEU A 157 -4.94 7.64 -0.16
C LEU A 157 -6.08 7.43 -1.17
N ALA A 158 -6.38 8.45 -1.97
CA ALA A 158 -7.37 8.44 -3.02
C ALA A 158 -6.70 8.36 -4.40
N TRP A 159 -7.29 7.60 -5.31
CA TRP A 159 -6.89 7.51 -6.71
C TRP A 159 -7.39 8.72 -7.49
N GLU A 160 -6.50 9.26 -8.31
CA GLU A 160 -6.75 10.32 -9.28
C GLU A 160 -6.21 9.84 -10.64
N ALA A 161 -7.10 9.75 -11.64
CA ALA A 161 -6.70 9.46 -13.00
C ALA A 161 -5.94 10.66 -13.60
N ALA A 162 -4.93 10.38 -14.42
CA ALA A 162 -4.19 11.40 -15.16
C ALA A 162 -4.97 11.93 -16.37
#